data_AF-I2QUM8-F1
#
_entry.id   AF-I2QUM8-F1
#
_cell.length_a   1.000
_cell.length_b   1.000
_cell.length_c   1.000
_cell.angle_alpha   90.00
_cell.angle_beta   90.00
_cell.angle_gamma   90.00
#
_symmetry.space_group_name_H-M   'P 1'
#
loop_
_entity.id
_entity.type
_entity.pdbx_description
1 polymer ?
#
loop_
_entity_poly.entity_id
_entity_poly.type
_entity_poly.pdbx_seq_one_letter_code
_entity_poly.pdbx_strand_id
1 'polypeptide(L)'
;MKRLFASALAFLALLPALAAAQTGPTLPANTVWGRTGTSPGPAQAIPFATLSAQMWGTVPNNTVLGNVSGSTALMASLNATQLTTLCNTFTTSLKGCVPASGGGTTTFLRADGTFATAVPTGGTQGQTLVKNSVTNGDASWRSQCLNITAFGGAGDGATANDTAFSNAYSALPATGGCIYFPAAASTYNFTSAVSKTMPNARFSLTIEGDGAVNSILHWPNASGGITLTASNTQNTFHIRNMTFSTAQVGSGTALHFVGVGANNGQYYQSDISNIQIHGDDIGTSTPTLHYWSTAIYIHNWAAIDISNTNTYGPHQAPASAGGGTGINIEGDSGTGSYATIINIARSSFNHHVMGMLLGSYWQGITCEACNFNGAVGNNCVLANGASGTNVLLNFTNSQFNCGAGGAQINLNQPVLDFTLMSSTITTAGNGNSGVLISGAGSLDPIIIGNNFNLFGSPTGTFCIASAGTNGIILGNSFSQCATPVNLTAASSNTGVSQNRYRSGASSASNVNGGTGNNMGTATQ
;
A
#
# COMPACT_ATOMS: atom_id res chain seq x y z
N MET A 1 120.00 -73.94 43.78
CA MET A 1 120.53 -72.56 43.85
C MET A 1 121.09 -72.18 42.49
N LYS A 2 120.67 -71.01 41.96
CA LYS A 2 121.15 -70.32 40.75
C LYS A 2 120.72 -70.94 39.40
N ARG A 3 119.97 -70.17 38.60
CA ARG A 3 119.35 -70.48 37.29
C ARG A 3 118.01 -71.22 37.45
N LEU A 4 116.90 -70.54 37.71
CA LEU A 4 116.05 -70.00 36.63
C LEU A 4 115.18 -68.82 37.12
N PHE A 5 115.76 -67.96 37.96
CA PHE A 5 115.21 -66.66 38.41
C PHE A 5 115.08 -65.60 37.29
N ALA A 6 115.18 -65.98 36.01
CA ALA A 6 115.28 -65.06 34.88
C ALA A 6 113.95 -64.83 34.14
N SER A 7 112.89 -65.59 34.42
CA SER A 7 111.60 -65.45 33.70
C SER A 7 110.54 -64.65 34.47
N ALA A 8 110.79 -64.28 35.73
CA ALA A 8 109.88 -63.46 36.54
C ALA A 8 110.18 -61.95 36.44
N LEU A 9 111.32 -61.56 35.85
CA LEU A 9 111.75 -60.16 35.77
C LEU A 9 111.48 -59.50 34.41
N ALA A 10 111.08 -60.27 33.38
CA ALA A 10 110.67 -59.74 32.07
C ALA A 10 109.16 -59.40 32.01
N PHE A 11 108.35 -59.86 32.95
CA PHE A 11 106.92 -59.55 33.01
C PHE A 11 106.58 -58.32 33.87
N LEU A 12 107.58 -57.73 34.54
CA LEU A 12 107.43 -56.58 35.44
C LEU A 12 107.96 -55.27 34.83
N ALA A 13 108.33 -55.27 33.54
CA ALA A 13 108.83 -54.10 32.80
C ALA A 13 107.83 -53.53 31.78
N LEU A 14 106.55 -53.90 31.86
CA LEU A 14 105.51 -53.51 30.90
C LEU A 14 104.23 -52.94 31.56
N LEU A 15 104.40 -52.19 32.64
CA LEU A 15 103.45 -51.16 33.04
C LEU A 15 104.22 -49.84 32.93
N PRO A 16 103.90 -48.96 31.96
CA PRO A 16 102.66 -48.21 32.04
C PRO A 16 102.09 -47.86 30.65
N ALA A 17 101.16 -48.67 30.11
CA ALA A 17 100.21 -48.09 29.17
C ALA A 17 99.15 -47.40 30.03
N LEU A 18 99.33 -46.09 30.18
CA LEU A 18 98.36 -45.17 30.75
C LEU A 18 96.95 -45.65 30.40
N ALA A 19 96.18 -46.02 31.42
CA ALA A 19 94.77 -45.69 31.39
C ALA A 19 94.72 -44.16 31.34
N ALA A 20 94.89 -43.59 30.15
CA ALA A 20 94.30 -42.31 29.83
C ALA A 20 92.81 -42.58 30.04
N ALA A 21 92.32 -42.27 31.25
CA ALA A 21 90.93 -41.99 31.44
C ALA A 21 90.62 -40.97 30.35
N GLN A 22 89.98 -41.44 29.28
CA GLN A 22 89.65 -40.64 28.13
C GLN A 22 88.59 -39.69 28.64
N THR A 23 89.03 -38.59 29.27
CA THR A 23 88.18 -37.47 29.63
C THR A 23 87.59 -37.05 28.30
N GLY A 24 86.30 -37.33 28.11
CA GLY A 24 85.59 -36.92 26.91
C GLY A 24 85.87 -35.44 26.66
N PRO A 25 85.96 -35.01 25.38
CA PRO A 25 86.22 -33.62 25.09
C PRO A 25 85.20 -32.74 25.82
N THR A 26 85.64 -31.63 26.40
CA THR A 26 84.74 -30.65 27.00
C THR A 26 83.77 -30.19 25.92
N LEU A 27 82.51 -30.61 26.05
CA LEU A 27 81.47 -30.29 25.09
C LEU A 27 81.03 -28.84 25.30
N PRO A 28 80.90 -28.03 24.23
CA PRO A 28 80.18 -26.77 24.32
C PRO A 28 78.78 -26.98 24.89
N ALA A 29 78.26 -25.99 25.62
CA ALA A 29 76.89 -26.04 26.13
C ALA A 29 75.89 -26.36 24.98
N ASN A 30 74.86 -27.15 25.29
CA ASN A 30 73.84 -27.60 24.32
C ASN A 30 74.40 -28.44 23.16
N THR A 31 75.43 -29.24 23.41
CA THR A 31 75.92 -30.24 22.43
C THR A 31 75.95 -31.63 23.05
N VAL A 32 75.83 -32.66 22.20
CA VAL A 32 76.13 -34.05 22.57
C VAL A 32 77.31 -34.55 21.77
N TRP A 33 78.10 -35.43 22.35
CA TRP A 33 79.14 -36.14 21.59
C TRP A 33 78.51 -37.28 20.82
N GLY A 34 78.61 -37.26 19.49
CA GLY A 34 77.99 -38.31 18.68
C GLY A 34 78.26 -38.21 17.19
N ARG A 35 77.41 -38.87 16.41
CA ARG A 35 77.41 -38.83 14.94
C ARG A 35 76.00 -38.56 14.41
N THR A 36 75.89 -37.72 13.40
CA THR A 36 74.64 -37.31 12.71
C THR A 36 74.39 -38.05 11.40
N GLY A 37 75.32 -38.91 10.97
CA GLY A 37 75.28 -39.63 9.70
C GLY A 37 75.56 -41.13 9.84
N THR A 38 75.24 -41.90 8.79
CA THR A 38 75.36 -43.36 8.76
C THR A 38 76.73 -43.88 8.29
N SER A 39 77.62 -43.00 7.82
CA SER A 39 78.96 -43.38 7.34
C SER A 39 80.00 -43.42 8.48
N PRO A 40 81.00 -44.34 8.45
CA PRO A 40 82.05 -44.39 9.45
C PRO A 40 82.90 -43.10 9.45
N GLY A 41 83.06 -42.48 10.62
CA GLY A 41 83.85 -41.25 10.82
C GLY A 41 84.04 -40.92 12.30
N PRO A 42 84.90 -39.95 12.64
CA PRO A 42 85.12 -39.53 14.02
C PRO A 42 83.83 -38.94 14.61
N ALA A 43 83.55 -39.24 15.89
CA ALA A 43 82.49 -38.57 16.62
C ALA A 43 82.85 -37.09 16.82
N GLN A 44 81.84 -36.22 16.83
CA GLN A 44 82.00 -34.78 16.99
C GLN A 44 80.95 -34.22 17.96
N ALA A 45 81.16 -33.00 18.43
CA ALA A 45 80.13 -32.27 19.17
C ALA A 45 78.99 -31.91 18.20
N ILE A 46 77.78 -32.35 18.50
CA ILE A 46 76.58 -32.09 17.71
C ILE A 46 75.75 -31.06 18.48
N PRO A 47 75.56 -29.84 17.94
CA PRO A 47 74.63 -28.87 18.52
C PRO A 47 73.23 -29.46 18.64
N PHE A 48 72.55 -29.19 19.75
CA PHE A 48 71.18 -29.65 19.96
C PHE A 48 70.24 -29.18 18.85
N ALA A 49 70.45 -28.02 18.25
CA ALA A 49 69.68 -27.56 17.09
C ALA A 49 69.85 -28.49 15.86
N THR A 50 71.05 -29.01 15.63
CA THR A 50 71.34 -29.96 14.55
C THR A 50 70.77 -31.33 14.88
N LEU A 51 70.97 -31.79 16.12
CA LEU A 51 70.44 -33.07 16.59
C LEU A 51 68.90 -33.07 16.55
N SER A 52 68.24 -32.02 17.03
CA SER A 52 66.79 -31.91 17.06
C SER A 52 66.19 -31.87 15.65
N ALA A 53 66.80 -31.12 14.73
CA ALA A 53 66.37 -31.08 13.34
C ALA A 53 66.48 -32.44 12.64
N GLN A 54 67.48 -33.24 12.97
CA GLN A 54 67.64 -34.59 12.42
C GLN A 54 66.77 -35.65 13.11
N MET A 55 66.55 -35.52 14.42
CA MET A 55 65.69 -36.44 15.15
C MET A 55 64.21 -36.29 14.76
N TRP A 56 63.77 -35.06 14.44
CA TRP A 56 62.36 -34.73 14.22
C TRP A 56 62.03 -34.49 12.74
N GLY A 57 63.06 -34.42 11.88
CA GLY A 57 62.94 -34.15 10.45
C GLY A 57 62.58 -32.68 10.14
N THR A 58 62.70 -32.31 8.87
CA THR A 58 62.12 -31.05 8.37
C THR A 58 60.62 -31.22 8.19
N VAL A 59 59.80 -30.38 8.83
CA VAL A 59 58.36 -30.35 8.61
C VAL A 59 58.07 -29.64 7.28
N PRO A 60 57.51 -30.32 6.25
CA PRO A 60 57.20 -29.67 4.99
C PRO A 60 56.14 -28.57 5.16
N ASN A 61 56.08 -27.63 4.21
CA ASN A 61 55.04 -26.62 4.19
C ASN A 61 53.63 -27.27 4.21
N ASN A 62 52.66 -26.65 4.89
CA ASN A 62 51.31 -27.17 5.09
C ASN A 62 51.23 -28.56 5.78
N THR A 63 52.22 -28.93 6.61
CA THR A 63 52.17 -30.17 7.40
C THR A 63 51.93 -29.89 8.88
N VAL A 64 50.98 -30.59 9.47
CA VAL A 64 50.79 -30.63 10.93
C VAL A 64 51.29 -31.99 11.44
N LEU A 65 52.21 -31.98 12.41
CA LEU A 65 52.62 -33.18 13.11
C LEU A 65 51.71 -33.41 14.33
N GLY A 66 51.21 -34.62 14.51
CA GLY A 66 50.36 -34.96 15.65
C GLY A 66 50.10 -36.45 15.77
N ASN A 67 49.10 -36.80 16.57
CA ASN A 67 48.73 -38.18 16.84
C ASN A 67 47.21 -38.29 17.05
N VAL A 68 46.56 -39.10 16.22
CA VAL A 68 45.11 -39.35 16.23
C VAL A 68 44.73 -40.72 16.77
N SER A 69 45.69 -41.50 17.28
CA SER A 69 45.46 -42.91 17.66
C SER A 69 44.67 -43.10 18.95
N GLY A 70 44.40 -42.05 19.72
CA GLY A 70 43.75 -42.15 21.04
C GLY A 70 44.64 -42.72 22.15
N SER A 71 45.92 -43.01 21.86
CA SER A 71 46.92 -43.49 22.83
C SER A 71 48.26 -42.76 22.62
N THR A 72 49.21 -42.97 23.53
CA THR A 72 50.58 -42.44 23.37
C THR A 72 51.27 -43.11 22.19
N ALA A 73 51.65 -42.33 21.18
CA ALA A 73 52.38 -42.78 20.00
C ALA A 73 53.37 -41.70 19.54
N LEU A 74 54.31 -42.09 18.67
CA LEU A 74 55.21 -41.15 18.01
C LEU A 74 54.43 -40.16 17.15
N MET A 75 54.93 -38.93 17.03
CA MET A 75 54.33 -37.91 16.16
C MET A 75 54.46 -38.35 14.69
N ALA A 76 53.37 -38.19 13.92
CA ALA A 76 53.35 -38.43 12.48
C ALA A 76 52.74 -37.22 11.76
N SER A 77 53.00 -37.09 10.46
CA SER A 77 52.28 -36.12 9.62
C SER A 77 50.81 -36.50 9.54
N LEU A 78 49.94 -35.56 9.88
CA LEU A 78 48.50 -35.73 9.77
C LEU A 78 48.03 -35.30 8.40
N ASN A 79 47.22 -36.13 7.75
CA ASN A 79 46.44 -35.68 6.60
C ASN A 79 45.27 -34.80 7.05
N ALA A 80 44.61 -34.11 6.11
CA ALA A 80 43.53 -33.19 6.41
C ALA A 80 42.37 -33.85 7.19
N THR A 81 42.04 -35.11 6.87
CA THR A 81 41.00 -35.88 7.56
C THR A 81 41.38 -36.13 9.02
N GLN A 82 42.61 -36.60 9.26
CA GLN A 82 43.13 -36.86 10.60
C GLN A 82 43.21 -35.57 11.43
N LEU A 83 43.64 -34.46 10.81
CA LEU A 83 43.64 -33.17 11.50
C LEU A 83 42.22 -32.72 11.88
N THR A 84 41.24 -32.97 11.00
CA THR A 84 39.83 -32.63 11.27
C THR A 84 39.26 -33.43 12.43
N THR A 85 39.66 -34.69 12.64
CA THR A 85 39.17 -35.49 13.78
C THR A 85 39.69 -35.02 15.14
N LEU A 86 40.77 -34.22 15.16
CA LEU A 86 41.27 -33.60 16.40
C LEU A 86 40.52 -32.31 16.77
N CYS A 87 39.73 -31.78 15.85
CA CYS A 87 38.99 -30.54 16.03
C CYS A 87 37.58 -30.84 16.55
N ASN A 88 37.22 -30.31 17.72
CA ASN A 88 35.86 -30.41 18.23
C ASN A 88 34.88 -29.73 17.27
N THR A 89 33.65 -30.23 17.18
CA THR A 89 32.59 -29.54 16.46
C THR A 89 32.28 -28.19 17.11
N PHE A 90 32.06 -27.16 16.29
CA PHE A 90 31.62 -25.84 16.75
C PHE A 90 30.29 -25.94 17.52
N THR A 91 30.19 -25.26 18.66
CA THR A 91 28.95 -25.13 19.45
C THR A 91 28.83 -23.71 20.01
N THR A 92 27.75 -23.43 20.75
CA THR A 92 27.55 -22.14 21.44
C THR A 92 28.66 -21.80 22.43
N SER A 93 29.37 -22.80 22.95
CA SER A 93 30.37 -22.64 24.02
C SER A 93 31.78 -23.05 23.61
N LEU A 94 31.93 -23.79 22.50
CA LEU A 94 33.23 -24.22 21.98
C LEU A 94 33.49 -23.63 20.59
N LYS A 95 34.66 -23.00 20.46
CA LYS A 95 35.28 -22.78 19.13
C LYS A 95 35.62 -24.16 18.56
N GLY A 96 35.30 -24.40 17.28
CA GLY A 96 35.45 -25.72 16.68
C GLY A 96 35.31 -25.72 15.17
N CYS A 97 35.35 -26.90 14.58
CA CYS A 97 35.17 -27.12 13.16
C CYS A 97 33.69 -27.14 12.79
N VAL A 98 33.38 -26.53 11.65
CA VAL A 98 32.01 -26.46 11.12
C VAL A 98 31.65 -27.82 10.50
N PRO A 99 30.49 -28.41 10.83
CA PRO A 99 30.02 -29.62 10.15
C PRO A 99 29.84 -29.45 8.65
N ALA A 100 29.69 -30.54 7.91
CA ALA A 100 29.34 -30.46 6.49
C ALA A 100 27.96 -29.79 6.33
N SER A 101 27.84 -28.81 5.42
CA SER A 101 26.61 -28.04 5.22
C SER A 101 25.51 -28.79 4.46
N GLY A 102 25.84 -29.90 3.81
CA GLY A 102 24.95 -30.58 2.85
C GLY A 102 24.76 -29.82 1.52
N GLY A 103 25.35 -28.63 1.37
CA GLY A 103 25.20 -27.76 0.19
C GLY A 103 23.94 -26.88 0.22
N GLY A 104 23.67 -26.19 -0.90
CA GLY A 104 22.51 -25.30 -1.07
C GLY A 104 22.80 -23.82 -0.85
N THR A 105 21.89 -22.95 -1.30
CA THR A 105 21.98 -21.48 -1.16
C THR A 105 21.14 -20.93 0.00
N THR A 106 20.39 -21.80 0.71
CA THR A 106 19.41 -21.41 1.74
C THR A 106 19.72 -21.96 3.13
N THR A 107 20.87 -22.60 3.32
CA THR A 107 21.31 -23.17 4.60
C THR A 107 22.28 -22.24 5.31
N PHE A 108 22.09 -22.05 6.63
CA PHE A 108 22.97 -21.25 7.47
C PHE A 108 23.37 -22.01 8.73
N LEU A 109 24.61 -21.80 9.19
CA LEU A 109 25.11 -22.38 10.44
C LEU A 109 24.51 -21.61 11.63
N ARG A 110 23.79 -22.31 12.50
CA ARG A 110 23.27 -21.76 13.75
C ARG A 110 24.35 -21.74 14.83
N ALA A 111 24.12 -20.92 15.87
CA ALA A 111 25.03 -20.83 17.02
C ALA A 111 25.18 -22.17 17.77
N ASP A 112 24.22 -23.09 17.65
CA ASP A 112 24.28 -24.43 18.24
C ASP A 112 25.10 -25.44 17.42
N GLY A 113 25.77 -25.01 16.37
CA GLY A 113 26.66 -25.87 15.58
C GLY A 113 25.96 -26.65 14.48
N THR A 114 24.67 -26.45 14.25
CA THR A 114 23.90 -27.17 13.23
C THR A 114 23.53 -26.26 12.05
N PHE A 115 23.47 -26.83 10.85
CA PHE A 115 22.89 -26.13 9.71
C PHE A 115 21.37 -26.17 9.78
N ALA A 116 20.73 -25.03 9.52
CA ALA A 116 19.29 -24.93 9.35
C ALA A 116 18.96 -24.33 7.97
N THR A 117 17.87 -24.78 7.37
CA THR A 117 17.30 -24.17 6.17
C THR A 117 16.50 -22.93 6.57
N ALA A 118 16.83 -21.78 5.98
CA ALA A 118 16.09 -20.54 6.16
C ALA A 118 14.82 -20.57 5.33
N VAL A 119 13.75 -21.14 5.87
CA VAL A 119 12.41 -20.60 5.63
C VAL A 119 11.63 -20.73 6.93
N PRO A 120 11.40 -19.66 7.70
CA PRO A 120 10.24 -19.62 8.57
C PRO A 120 9.04 -19.86 7.67
N THR A 121 8.27 -20.93 7.90
CA THR A 121 6.93 -21.10 7.37
C THR A 121 6.10 -19.91 7.88
N GLY A 122 6.09 -18.82 7.11
CA GLY A 122 5.57 -17.51 7.51
C GLY A 122 6.31 -16.29 6.94
N GLY A 123 7.52 -16.45 6.38
CA GLY A 123 8.23 -15.38 5.67
C GLY A 123 8.25 -15.63 4.17
N THR A 124 7.39 -14.95 3.42
CA THR A 124 7.28 -15.04 1.95
C THR A 124 8.50 -14.43 1.25
N GLN A 125 8.89 -15.00 0.10
CA GLN A 125 10.01 -14.55 -0.74
C GLN A 125 9.88 -13.05 -1.05
N GLY A 126 10.89 -12.24 -0.72
CA GLY A 126 10.93 -10.82 -1.14
C GLY A 126 11.21 -9.79 -0.04
N GLN A 127 11.36 -10.19 1.23
CA GLN A 127 11.91 -9.28 2.22
C GLN A 127 13.43 -9.15 2.02
N THR A 128 13.85 -8.14 1.24
CA THR A 128 15.21 -7.63 1.33
C THR A 128 15.37 -7.06 2.73
N LEU A 129 15.93 -7.88 3.63
CA LEU A 129 16.42 -7.39 4.90
C LEU A 129 17.62 -6.48 4.58
N VAL A 130 17.36 -5.20 4.28
CA VAL A 130 18.42 -4.18 4.30
C VAL A 130 18.77 -4.00 5.77
N LYS A 131 19.63 -4.89 6.26
CA LYS A 131 20.13 -4.87 7.62
C LYS A 131 21.13 -3.72 7.71
N ASN A 132 20.63 -2.48 7.83
CA ASN A 132 21.48 -1.31 8.04
C ASN A 132 21.69 -0.99 9.53
N SER A 133 21.78 -2.00 10.40
CA SER A 133 22.38 -1.80 11.72
C SER A 133 22.68 -3.13 12.41
N VAL A 134 23.89 -3.24 12.97
CA VAL A 134 24.37 -4.36 13.81
C VAL A 134 24.05 -4.09 15.29
N THR A 135 23.16 -3.15 15.61
CA THR A 135 22.79 -2.83 16.98
C THR A 135 21.33 -3.19 17.25
N ASN A 136 21.12 -3.99 18.30
CA ASN A 136 19.82 -4.23 18.91
C ASN A 136 19.22 -2.87 19.29
N GLY A 137 18.22 -2.42 18.53
CA GLY A 137 17.58 -1.12 18.77
C GLY A 137 17.01 -0.43 17.54
N ASP A 138 16.96 -1.07 16.38
CA ASP A 138 16.35 -0.46 15.20
C ASP A 138 14.82 -0.46 15.30
N ALA A 139 14.30 0.50 16.05
CA ALA A 139 12.89 0.87 16.12
C ALA A 139 12.43 1.63 14.84
N SER A 140 12.97 1.27 13.67
CA SER A 140 12.52 1.78 12.37
C SER A 140 11.45 0.91 11.71
N TRP A 141 10.80 0.03 12.48
CA TRP A 141 9.51 -0.58 12.12
C TRP A 141 8.38 0.44 12.27
N ARG A 142 8.39 1.53 11.48
CA ARG A 142 7.09 2.07 11.06
C ARG A 142 6.40 0.92 10.35
N SER A 143 5.22 0.50 10.82
CA SER A 143 4.51 -0.69 10.35
C SER A 143 4.57 -0.77 8.83
N GLN A 144 5.49 -1.59 8.32
CA GLN A 144 5.75 -1.65 6.90
C GLN A 144 4.51 -2.28 6.29
N CYS A 145 3.89 -1.58 5.35
CA CYS A 145 2.87 -2.18 4.53
C CYS A 145 3.42 -3.49 3.93
N LEU A 146 2.60 -4.53 3.95
CA LEU A 146 2.90 -5.80 3.31
C LEU A 146 3.02 -5.55 1.80
N ASN A 147 4.25 -5.63 1.28
CA ASN A 147 4.50 -5.45 -0.14
C ASN A 147 3.89 -6.62 -0.92
N ILE A 148 2.98 -6.31 -1.86
CA ILE A 148 2.26 -7.32 -2.64
C ILE A 148 3.20 -8.26 -3.40
N THR A 149 4.39 -7.80 -3.79
CA THR A 149 5.37 -8.63 -4.52
C THR A 149 5.93 -9.75 -3.67
N ALA A 150 5.98 -9.57 -2.35
CA ALA A 150 6.37 -10.65 -1.44
C ALA A 150 5.37 -11.81 -1.47
N PHE A 151 4.13 -11.57 -1.88
CA PHE A 151 3.05 -12.57 -1.92
C PHE A 151 2.81 -13.13 -3.32
N GLY A 152 3.76 -12.93 -4.24
CA GLY A 152 3.67 -13.37 -5.63
C GLY A 152 2.99 -12.35 -6.55
N GLY A 153 2.76 -11.13 -6.07
CA GLY A 153 2.23 -10.06 -6.91
C GLY A 153 3.27 -9.56 -7.91
N ALA A 154 2.83 -9.24 -9.11
CA ALA A 154 3.66 -8.63 -10.14
C ALA A 154 2.83 -7.60 -10.91
N GLY A 155 3.34 -6.36 -10.99
CA GLY A 155 2.72 -5.27 -11.74
C GLY A 155 3.23 -5.20 -13.19
N ASP A 156 3.43 -6.35 -13.82
CA ASP A 156 3.98 -6.49 -15.18
C ASP A 156 2.91 -6.34 -16.28
N GLY A 157 1.68 -5.99 -15.91
CA GLY A 157 0.53 -5.87 -16.82
C GLY A 157 0.06 -7.21 -17.39
N ALA A 158 0.53 -8.35 -16.87
CA ALA A 158 0.19 -9.68 -17.39
C ALA A 158 -0.20 -10.67 -16.29
N THR A 159 0.59 -10.73 -15.21
CA THR A 159 0.41 -11.65 -14.09
C THR A 159 -0.88 -11.35 -13.31
N ALA A 160 -1.67 -12.39 -13.04
CA ALA A 160 -2.87 -12.28 -12.22
C ALA A 160 -2.51 -12.15 -10.73
N ASN A 161 -2.96 -11.06 -10.09
CA ASN A 161 -2.63 -10.69 -8.72
C ASN A 161 -3.70 -11.11 -7.71
N ASP A 162 -4.75 -11.82 -8.12
CA ASP A 162 -5.86 -12.26 -7.28
C ASP A 162 -5.35 -13.07 -6.06
N THR A 163 -4.51 -14.07 -6.32
CA THR A 163 -3.93 -14.93 -5.28
C THR A 163 -2.97 -14.15 -4.39
N ALA A 164 -2.14 -13.28 -4.98
CA ALA A 164 -1.19 -12.45 -4.24
C ALA A 164 -1.90 -11.53 -3.25
N PHE A 165 -3.00 -10.89 -3.67
CA PHE A 165 -3.82 -10.05 -2.79
C PHE A 165 -4.43 -10.87 -1.66
N SER A 166 -5.00 -12.04 -1.97
CA SER A 166 -5.60 -12.89 -0.95
C SER A 166 -4.57 -13.36 0.10
N ASN A 167 -3.36 -13.69 -0.35
CA ASN A 167 -2.26 -14.07 0.53
C ASN A 167 -1.78 -12.89 1.40
N ALA A 168 -1.61 -11.71 0.80
CA ALA A 168 -1.24 -10.50 1.53
C ALA A 168 -2.29 -10.12 2.58
N TYR A 169 -3.57 -10.16 2.23
CA TYR A 169 -4.68 -9.91 3.16
C TYR A 169 -4.70 -10.91 4.31
N SER A 170 -4.50 -12.20 4.03
CA SER A 170 -4.47 -13.25 5.06
C SER A 170 -3.27 -13.16 6.00
N ALA A 171 -2.20 -12.50 5.57
CA ALA A 171 -1.00 -12.26 6.36
C ALA A 171 -1.09 -11.00 7.23
N LEU A 172 -2.15 -10.20 7.11
CA LEU A 172 -2.36 -9.04 7.97
C LEU A 172 -2.54 -9.47 9.44
N PRO A 173 -2.06 -8.66 10.41
CA PRO A 173 -2.37 -8.86 11.82
C PRO A 173 -3.88 -8.90 12.08
N ALA A 174 -4.28 -9.47 13.23
CA ALA A 174 -5.68 -9.54 13.64
C ALA A 174 -6.37 -8.16 13.78
N THR A 175 -5.58 -7.09 13.95
CA THR A 175 -6.04 -5.70 14.00
C THR A 175 -6.08 -5.01 12.63
N GLY A 176 -5.73 -5.72 11.56
CA GLY A 176 -5.50 -5.18 10.24
C GLY A 176 -4.08 -4.64 10.05
N GLY A 177 -3.89 -3.86 8.99
CA GLY A 177 -2.61 -3.37 8.54
C GLY A 177 -2.71 -2.82 7.13
N CYS A 178 -1.58 -2.76 6.45
CA CYS A 178 -1.47 -2.15 5.13
C CYS A 178 -0.97 -3.15 4.08
N ILE A 179 -1.54 -3.13 2.88
CA ILE A 179 -1.04 -3.83 1.70
C ILE A 179 -0.55 -2.77 0.71
N TYR A 180 0.70 -2.89 0.27
CA TYR A 180 1.37 -1.90 -0.56
C TYR A 180 1.71 -2.42 -1.95
N PHE A 181 1.46 -1.58 -2.95
CA PHE A 181 1.66 -1.82 -4.37
C PHE A 181 2.76 -0.88 -4.90
N PRO A 182 4.03 -1.34 -5.02
CA PRO A 182 5.12 -0.48 -5.48
C PRO A 182 5.01 -0.10 -6.96
N ALA A 183 5.59 1.04 -7.33
CA ALA A 183 5.67 1.58 -8.70
C ALA A 183 6.60 0.80 -9.63
N ALA A 184 7.47 -0.06 -9.08
CA ALA A 184 8.45 -0.84 -9.86
C ALA A 184 7.79 -1.74 -10.93
N ALA A 185 6.46 -1.86 -10.89
CA ALA A 185 5.64 -2.58 -11.81
C ALA A 185 4.30 -1.81 -11.92
N SER A 186 4.08 -1.10 -13.03
CA SER A 186 3.05 -0.04 -13.12
C SER A 186 1.61 -0.58 -13.06
N THR A 187 1.39 -1.85 -13.42
CA THR A 187 0.04 -2.39 -13.63
C THR A 187 -0.14 -3.81 -13.07
N TYR A 188 -0.90 -3.93 -11.99
CA TYR A 188 -1.26 -5.18 -11.32
C TYR A 188 -2.62 -5.68 -11.85
N ASN A 189 -2.59 -6.73 -12.67
CA ASN A 189 -3.82 -7.28 -13.24
C ASN A 189 -4.59 -8.14 -12.24
N PHE A 190 -5.91 -8.00 -12.23
CA PHE A 190 -6.86 -8.83 -11.49
C PHE A 190 -7.82 -9.51 -12.46
N THR A 191 -7.94 -10.83 -12.34
CA THR A 191 -8.81 -11.65 -13.20
C THR A 191 -10.20 -11.84 -12.62
N SER A 192 -10.43 -11.38 -11.39
CA SER A 192 -11.71 -11.41 -10.69
C SER A 192 -11.88 -10.18 -9.78
N ALA A 193 -13.13 -9.86 -9.41
CA ALA A 193 -13.40 -8.86 -8.39
C ALA A 193 -12.83 -9.31 -7.03
N VAL A 194 -12.25 -8.38 -6.29
CA VAL A 194 -11.72 -8.63 -4.95
C VAL A 194 -12.80 -8.34 -3.93
N SER A 195 -13.27 -9.35 -3.21
CA SER A 195 -14.24 -9.16 -2.13
C SER A 195 -13.68 -9.62 -0.80
N LYS A 196 -13.69 -8.74 0.21
CA LYS A 196 -13.21 -9.05 1.57
C LYS A 196 -14.19 -8.55 2.62
N THR A 197 -14.59 -9.46 3.51
CA THR A 197 -15.30 -9.13 4.74
C THR A 197 -14.30 -8.99 5.87
N MET A 198 -14.27 -7.82 6.51
CA MET A 198 -13.41 -7.56 7.65
C MET A 198 -13.89 -8.36 8.87
N PRO A 199 -12.99 -8.79 9.76
CA PRO A 199 -13.38 -9.61 10.91
C PRO A 199 -14.27 -8.82 11.87
N ASN A 200 -15.11 -9.53 12.63
CA ASN A 200 -15.89 -8.97 13.72
C ASN A 200 -15.01 -8.67 14.96
N ALA A 201 -14.03 -7.80 14.77
CA ALA A 201 -13.15 -7.21 15.77
C ALA A 201 -12.75 -5.81 15.30
N ARG A 202 -11.98 -5.07 16.09
CA ARG A 202 -11.34 -3.84 15.59
C ARG A 202 -10.35 -4.21 14.49
N PHE A 203 -10.56 -3.67 13.29
CA PHE A 203 -9.76 -4.00 12.11
C PHE A 203 -9.68 -2.81 11.17
N SER A 204 -8.47 -2.45 10.73
CA SER A 204 -8.25 -1.37 9.77
C SER A 204 -7.46 -1.88 8.57
N LEU A 205 -8.02 -1.79 7.37
CA LEU A 205 -7.32 -2.16 6.13
C LEU A 205 -6.82 -0.92 5.38
N THR A 206 -5.53 -0.82 5.16
CA THR A 206 -4.96 0.14 4.20
C THR A 206 -4.57 -0.58 2.91
N ILE A 207 -4.93 -0.01 1.77
CA ILE A 207 -4.44 -0.40 0.44
C ILE A 207 -3.77 0.84 -0.15
N GLU A 208 -2.46 0.77 -0.38
CA GLU A 208 -1.65 1.94 -0.72
C GLU A 208 -0.71 1.67 -1.91
N GLY A 209 -0.51 2.68 -2.76
CA GLY A 209 0.46 2.66 -3.85
C GLY A 209 1.46 3.83 -3.76
N ASP A 210 2.25 4.00 -4.83
CA ASP A 210 3.28 5.04 -4.97
C ASP A 210 2.79 6.29 -5.71
N GLY A 211 1.47 6.45 -5.81
CA GLY A 211 0.80 7.54 -6.49
C GLY A 211 -0.13 7.06 -7.60
N ALA A 212 -1.12 7.89 -7.91
CA ALA A 212 -1.92 7.71 -9.11
C ALA A 212 -1.03 7.59 -10.35
N VAL A 213 -1.41 6.73 -11.30
CA VAL A 213 -0.66 6.35 -12.52
C VAL A 213 0.59 5.51 -12.27
N ASN A 214 1.22 5.58 -11.09
CA ASN A 214 2.40 4.78 -10.75
C ASN A 214 2.03 3.37 -10.29
N SER A 215 0.97 3.24 -9.47
CA SER A 215 0.43 1.95 -9.02
C SER A 215 -0.97 1.78 -9.55
N ILE A 216 -1.12 0.98 -10.62
CA ILE A 216 -2.42 0.74 -11.28
C ILE A 216 -2.91 -0.66 -10.90
N LEU A 217 -4.07 -0.76 -10.26
CA LEU A 217 -4.82 -2.01 -10.14
C LEU A 217 -5.78 -2.08 -11.33
N HIS A 218 -5.65 -3.13 -12.15
CA HIS A 218 -6.31 -3.21 -13.45
C HIS A 218 -7.16 -4.47 -13.59
N TRP A 219 -8.41 -4.31 -14.01
CA TRP A 219 -9.35 -5.41 -14.29
C TRP A 219 -9.62 -5.49 -15.80
N PRO A 220 -8.84 -6.30 -16.56
CA PRO A 220 -8.96 -6.38 -18.01
C PRO A 220 -10.22 -7.11 -18.47
N ASN A 221 -10.70 -8.11 -17.72
CA ASN A 221 -11.78 -9.01 -18.14
C ASN A 221 -12.85 -9.25 -17.07
N ALA A 222 -12.66 -8.75 -15.86
CA ALA A 222 -13.54 -8.98 -14.72
C ALA A 222 -14.50 -7.82 -14.50
N SER A 223 -15.74 -8.13 -14.13
CA SER A 223 -16.71 -7.16 -13.65
C SER A 223 -16.49 -6.91 -12.16
N GLY A 224 -16.32 -5.65 -11.79
CA GLY A 224 -16.10 -5.20 -10.40
C GLY A 224 -14.63 -5.13 -10.00
N GLY A 225 -14.33 -4.19 -9.12
CA GLY A 225 -13.02 -3.95 -8.53
C GLY A 225 -12.93 -4.51 -7.11
N ILE A 226 -12.74 -3.65 -6.11
CA ILE A 226 -12.63 -4.03 -4.70
C ILE A 226 -13.95 -3.77 -3.96
N THR A 227 -14.47 -4.80 -3.30
CA THR A 227 -15.56 -4.71 -2.32
C THR A 227 -15.03 -4.99 -0.91
N LEU A 228 -15.24 -4.06 0.01
CA LEU A 228 -14.94 -4.23 1.43
C LEU A 228 -16.23 -4.17 2.25
N THR A 229 -16.47 -5.21 3.04
CA THR A 229 -17.64 -5.31 3.93
C THR A 229 -17.19 -5.22 5.38
N ALA A 230 -17.73 -4.27 6.14
CA ALA A 230 -17.55 -4.22 7.59
C ALA A 230 -18.38 -5.31 8.27
N SER A 231 -17.82 -5.92 9.31
CA SER A 231 -18.57 -6.79 10.23
C SER A 231 -19.02 -6.07 11.51
N ASN A 232 -18.49 -4.88 11.80
CA ASN A 232 -18.95 -4.03 12.91
C ASN A 232 -18.59 -2.55 12.68
N THR A 233 -18.97 -1.70 13.64
CA THR A 233 -18.74 -0.23 13.61
C THR A 233 -17.30 0.19 13.96
N GLN A 234 -16.41 -0.77 14.20
CA GLN A 234 -14.99 -0.56 14.51
C GLN A 234 -14.08 -0.93 13.33
N ASN A 235 -14.66 -1.26 12.17
CA ASN A 235 -13.91 -1.54 10.97
C ASN A 235 -13.66 -0.25 10.18
N THR A 236 -12.43 -0.07 9.71
CA THR A 236 -12.04 1.07 8.86
C THR A 236 -11.28 0.60 7.64
N PHE A 237 -11.27 1.45 6.61
CA PHE A 237 -10.46 1.26 5.43
C PHE A 237 -9.77 2.56 5.02
N HIS A 238 -8.64 2.42 4.32
CA HIS A 238 -7.88 3.53 3.77
C HIS A 238 -7.39 3.14 2.37
N ILE A 239 -7.84 3.82 1.32
CA ILE A 239 -7.42 3.56 -0.07
C ILE A 239 -6.65 4.76 -0.58
N ARG A 240 -5.35 4.60 -0.89
CA ARG A 240 -4.47 5.75 -1.12
C ARG A 240 -3.52 5.59 -2.29
N ASN A 241 -3.21 6.72 -2.93
CA ASN A 241 -2.05 6.90 -3.82
C ASN A 241 -1.98 5.85 -4.95
N MET A 242 -3.07 5.64 -5.69
CA MET A 242 -3.12 4.62 -6.76
C MET A 242 -4.20 4.87 -7.80
N THR A 243 -4.22 4.05 -8.84
CA THR A 243 -5.23 4.06 -9.90
C THR A 243 -6.01 2.75 -9.94
N PHE A 244 -7.32 2.85 -10.16
CA PHE A 244 -8.20 1.72 -10.48
C PHE A 244 -8.62 1.81 -11.95
N SER A 245 -8.29 0.79 -12.74
CA SER A 245 -8.47 0.79 -14.18
C SER A 245 -9.24 -0.45 -14.66
N THR A 246 -10.00 -0.32 -15.75
CA THR A 246 -10.69 -1.45 -16.40
C THR A 246 -10.59 -1.37 -17.91
N ALA A 247 -10.51 -2.52 -18.58
CA ALA A 247 -10.57 -2.65 -20.05
C ALA A 247 -11.97 -3.02 -20.56
N GLN A 248 -13.02 -2.78 -19.76
CA GLN A 248 -14.39 -3.17 -20.05
C GLN A 248 -15.34 -1.97 -20.00
N VAL A 249 -16.41 -2.05 -20.78
CA VAL A 249 -17.51 -1.07 -20.76
C VAL A 249 -18.46 -1.40 -19.62
N GLY A 250 -18.68 -0.47 -18.69
CA GLY A 250 -19.60 -0.68 -17.57
C GLY A 250 -19.19 -1.83 -16.65
N SER A 251 -17.90 -1.89 -16.29
CA SER A 251 -17.31 -3.04 -15.57
C SER A 251 -17.70 -3.14 -14.08
N GLY A 252 -18.97 -2.99 -13.75
CA GLY A 252 -19.43 -3.01 -12.35
C GLY A 252 -18.89 -1.84 -11.53
N THR A 253 -18.52 -2.09 -10.28
CA THR A 253 -18.08 -1.04 -9.33
C THR A 253 -16.59 -1.14 -9.02
N ALA A 254 -15.81 -0.06 -9.19
CA ALA A 254 -14.37 -0.07 -8.88
C ALA A 254 -14.10 -0.19 -7.37
N LEU A 255 -14.76 0.63 -6.56
CA LEU A 255 -14.66 0.61 -5.11
C LEU A 255 -16.04 0.55 -4.49
N HIS A 256 -16.34 -0.53 -3.77
CA HIS A 256 -17.62 -0.74 -3.09
C HIS A 256 -17.39 -0.97 -1.59
N PHE A 257 -17.97 -0.11 -0.77
CA PHE A 257 -17.86 -0.18 0.68
C PHE A 257 -19.23 -0.46 1.28
N VAL A 258 -19.35 -1.58 1.97
CA VAL A 258 -20.59 -2.02 2.62
C VAL A 258 -20.43 -1.95 4.12
N GLY A 259 -21.09 -0.98 4.74
CA GLY A 259 -21.08 -0.81 6.18
C GLY A 259 -22.16 -1.66 6.87
N VAL A 260 -22.04 -1.79 8.19
CA VAL A 260 -23.01 -2.55 9.01
C VAL A 260 -24.31 -1.81 9.30
N GLY A 261 -24.42 -0.54 8.89
CA GLY A 261 -25.54 0.32 9.26
C GLY A 261 -25.50 0.71 10.73
N ALA A 262 -25.18 1.97 10.99
CA ALA A 262 -25.31 2.54 12.33
C ALA A 262 -25.93 3.93 12.18
N ASN A 263 -27.12 4.12 12.77
CA ASN A 263 -27.77 5.43 12.82
C ASN A 263 -26.92 6.49 13.54
N ASN A 264 -25.85 6.07 14.26
CA ASN A 264 -24.86 6.94 14.91
C ASN A 264 -23.43 6.80 14.34
N GLY A 265 -23.28 6.23 13.14
CA GLY A 265 -22.02 6.19 12.40
C GLY A 265 -21.02 5.10 12.81
N GLN A 266 -19.90 5.04 12.07
CA GLN A 266 -18.71 4.26 12.43
C GLN A 266 -17.96 4.99 13.55
N TYR A 267 -17.34 4.26 14.49
CA TYR A 267 -16.59 4.89 15.59
C TYR A 267 -15.28 5.53 15.13
N TYR A 268 -14.75 5.06 14.01
CA TYR A 268 -13.47 5.47 13.45
C TYR A 268 -13.65 5.83 11.98
N GLN A 269 -12.80 6.74 11.53
CA GLN A 269 -12.88 7.34 10.20
C GLN A 269 -12.13 6.50 9.17
N SER A 270 -12.76 6.28 8.02
CA SER A 270 -12.13 5.72 6.82
C SER A 270 -11.72 6.85 5.87
N ASP A 271 -10.78 6.58 4.94
CA ASP A 271 -10.50 7.54 3.87
C ASP A 271 -10.23 6.93 2.49
N ILE A 272 -10.45 7.77 1.48
CA ILE A 272 -10.05 7.57 0.10
C ILE A 272 -9.27 8.81 -0.31
N SER A 273 -7.99 8.67 -0.64
CA SER A 273 -7.15 9.84 -0.91
C SER A 273 -6.15 9.66 -2.05
N ASN A 274 -6.03 10.69 -2.89
CA ASN A 274 -5.06 10.75 -3.99
C ASN A 274 -5.19 9.56 -4.98
N ILE A 275 -6.42 9.21 -5.35
CA ILE A 275 -6.66 8.11 -6.29
C ILE A 275 -7.25 8.59 -7.62
N GLN A 276 -7.06 7.76 -8.64
CA GLN A 276 -7.75 7.88 -9.93
C GLN A 276 -8.58 6.63 -10.23
N ILE A 277 -9.74 6.81 -10.85
CA ILE A 277 -10.61 5.71 -11.30
C ILE A 277 -11.09 6.00 -12.73
N HIS A 278 -10.75 5.13 -13.68
CA HIS A 278 -11.06 5.34 -15.09
C HIS A 278 -11.03 4.02 -15.89
N GLY A 279 -11.43 4.07 -17.18
CA GLY A 279 -11.09 3.05 -18.16
C GLY A 279 -9.60 3.11 -18.54
N ASP A 280 -9.01 2.02 -18.98
CA ASP A 280 -7.60 1.94 -19.39
C ASP A 280 -7.27 2.72 -20.67
N ASP A 281 -8.29 3.22 -21.35
CA ASP A 281 -8.21 3.98 -22.59
C ASP A 281 -8.19 5.50 -22.41
N ILE A 282 -8.16 5.97 -21.16
CA ILE A 282 -8.05 7.40 -20.87
C ILE A 282 -6.79 7.99 -21.54
N GLY A 283 -6.97 9.07 -22.31
CA GLY A 283 -5.87 9.74 -23.02
C GLY A 283 -5.50 9.12 -24.37
N THR A 284 -6.18 8.06 -24.81
CA THR A 284 -6.01 7.51 -26.16
C THR A 284 -6.88 8.25 -27.19
N SER A 285 -6.42 8.38 -28.43
CA SER A 285 -7.19 9.00 -29.53
C SER A 285 -8.23 8.06 -30.15
N THR A 286 -8.36 6.84 -29.62
CA THR A 286 -9.31 5.83 -30.08
C THR A 286 -10.56 5.88 -29.21
N PRO A 287 -11.77 5.87 -29.78
CA PRO A 287 -13.03 5.97 -29.04
C PRO A 287 -13.42 4.62 -28.43
N THR A 288 -12.49 3.95 -27.74
CA THR A 288 -12.90 2.91 -26.80
C THR A 288 -13.64 3.59 -25.64
N LEU A 289 -14.65 2.92 -25.12
CA LEU A 289 -15.58 3.45 -24.12
C LEU A 289 -15.41 2.70 -22.81
N HIS A 290 -14.19 2.41 -22.37
CA HIS A 290 -13.99 1.68 -21.13
C HIS A 290 -14.30 2.58 -19.93
N TYR A 291 -15.11 2.07 -19.01
CA TYR A 291 -15.49 2.78 -17.79
C TYR A 291 -16.12 1.82 -16.79
N TRP A 292 -16.20 2.29 -15.55
CA TRP A 292 -16.90 1.60 -14.48
C TRP A 292 -18.38 2.00 -14.45
N SER A 293 -19.29 1.04 -14.26
CA SER A 293 -20.71 1.37 -14.02
C SER A 293 -20.86 2.28 -12.79
N THR A 294 -20.01 2.09 -11.78
CA THR A 294 -19.86 3.03 -10.67
C THR A 294 -18.40 3.09 -10.24
N ALA A 295 -17.81 4.28 -10.12
CA ALA A 295 -16.43 4.40 -9.66
C ALA A 295 -16.35 4.17 -8.14
N ILE A 296 -17.16 4.88 -7.34
CA ILE A 296 -17.20 4.69 -5.88
C ILE A 296 -18.64 4.44 -5.44
N TYR A 297 -18.87 3.37 -4.71
CA TYR A 297 -20.16 3.07 -4.12
C TYR A 297 -20.03 2.92 -2.60
N ILE A 298 -20.70 3.80 -1.89
CA ILE A 298 -20.80 3.79 -0.43
C ILE A 298 -22.20 3.33 -0.08
N HIS A 299 -22.30 2.10 0.43
CA HIS A 299 -23.55 1.52 0.89
C HIS A 299 -23.50 1.35 2.41
N ASN A 300 -24.39 2.05 3.12
CA ASN A 300 -24.62 1.86 4.55
C ASN A 300 -23.38 2.06 5.44
N TRP A 301 -22.44 2.89 5.00
CA TRP A 301 -21.20 3.22 5.70
C TRP A 301 -21.22 4.67 6.20
N ALA A 302 -20.46 4.95 7.26
CA ALA A 302 -20.37 6.29 7.82
C ALA A 302 -18.93 6.73 8.15
N ALA A 303 -18.73 8.03 8.35
CA ALA A 303 -17.45 8.65 8.68
C ALA A 303 -16.35 8.34 7.63
N ILE A 304 -16.57 8.78 6.39
CA ILE A 304 -15.60 8.65 5.30
C ILE A 304 -15.14 10.03 4.84
N ASP A 305 -13.83 10.22 4.76
CA ASP A 305 -13.22 11.35 4.06
C ASP A 305 -12.71 10.93 2.67
N ILE A 306 -13.17 11.61 1.64
CA ILE A 306 -12.72 11.43 0.26
C ILE A 306 -12.01 12.70 -0.17
N SER A 307 -10.74 12.61 -0.53
CA SER A 307 -9.97 13.79 -0.94
C SER A 307 -9.07 13.56 -2.14
N ASN A 308 -8.93 14.59 -2.98
CA ASN A 308 -8.04 14.54 -4.16
C ASN A 308 -8.29 13.29 -5.01
N THR A 309 -9.57 12.97 -5.23
CA THR A 309 -10.00 11.76 -5.94
C THR A 309 -10.60 12.16 -7.27
N ASN A 310 -10.10 11.56 -8.35
CA ASN A 310 -10.56 11.86 -9.70
C ASN A 310 -11.18 10.61 -10.33
N THR A 311 -12.41 10.73 -10.79
CA THR A 311 -13.11 9.65 -11.48
C THR A 311 -13.49 10.09 -12.89
N TYR A 312 -13.47 9.13 -13.81
CA TYR A 312 -13.77 9.37 -15.22
C TYR A 312 -14.75 8.31 -15.73
N GLY A 313 -15.81 8.76 -16.40
CA GLY A 313 -16.59 7.97 -17.34
C GLY A 313 -15.81 7.74 -18.65
N PRO A 314 -16.50 7.37 -19.75
CA PRO A 314 -15.84 7.05 -21.02
C PRO A 314 -15.02 8.23 -21.59
N HIS A 315 -13.82 7.93 -22.09
CA HIS A 315 -12.95 8.89 -22.76
C HIS A 315 -13.41 9.16 -24.19
N GLN A 316 -13.38 10.43 -24.65
CA GLN A 316 -13.76 10.87 -26.01
C GLN A 316 -15.14 10.44 -26.52
N ALA A 317 -16.04 10.04 -25.63
CA ALA A 317 -17.44 9.86 -25.97
C ALA A 317 -17.95 11.13 -26.70
N PRO A 318 -18.68 11.01 -27.83
CA PRO A 318 -19.45 12.12 -28.37
C PRO A 318 -20.19 12.76 -27.20
N ALA A 319 -20.33 14.08 -27.19
CA ALA A 319 -20.79 14.82 -26.02
C ALA A 319 -22.02 14.20 -25.31
N SER A 320 -22.86 13.44 -26.03
CA SER A 320 -24.04 12.68 -25.61
C SER A 320 -23.86 11.26 -25.01
N ALA A 321 -22.65 10.67 -24.91
CA ALA A 321 -22.48 9.26 -24.49
C ALA A 321 -21.68 9.11 -23.18
N GLY A 322 -22.06 9.85 -22.13
CA GLY A 322 -21.60 9.56 -20.78
C GLY A 322 -21.93 8.13 -20.37
N GLY A 323 -21.09 7.56 -19.51
CA GLY A 323 -21.25 6.21 -18.98
C GLY A 323 -20.95 6.20 -17.48
N GLY A 324 -21.61 5.31 -16.75
CA GLY A 324 -21.37 5.11 -15.33
C GLY A 324 -21.74 6.27 -14.39
N THR A 325 -21.47 6.05 -13.12
CA THR A 325 -21.68 7.00 -12.01
C THR A 325 -20.35 7.25 -11.31
N GLY A 326 -20.02 8.51 -11.02
CA GLY A 326 -18.78 8.86 -10.33
C GLY A 326 -18.78 8.38 -8.87
N ILE A 327 -19.79 8.79 -8.10
CA ILE A 327 -20.01 8.29 -6.75
C ILE A 327 -21.49 8.01 -6.49
N ASN A 328 -21.80 6.85 -5.91
CA ASN A 328 -23.12 6.51 -5.40
C ASN A 328 -23.07 6.43 -3.87
N ILE A 329 -24.01 7.07 -3.18
CA ILE A 329 -24.13 7.06 -1.72
C ILE A 329 -25.57 6.73 -1.35
N GLU A 330 -25.75 5.67 -0.57
CA GLU A 330 -27.05 5.33 0.02
C GLU A 330 -26.90 4.49 1.29
N GLY A 331 -27.91 4.56 2.15
CA GLY A 331 -28.10 3.62 3.25
C GLY A 331 -28.82 2.35 2.80
N ASP A 332 -29.29 1.57 3.77
CA ASP A 332 -29.98 0.32 3.52
C ASP A 332 -31.49 0.50 3.78
N SER A 333 -32.28 0.43 2.71
CA SER A 333 -33.73 0.56 2.78
C SER A 333 -34.43 -0.61 3.48
N GLY A 334 -33.81 -1.79 3.53
CA GLY A 334 -34.36 -2.97 4.21
C GLY A 334 -34.27 -2.86 5.73
N THR A 335 -33.27 -2.14 6.23
CA THR A 335 -33.04 -1.95 7.67
C THR A 335 -33.34 -0.53 8.16
N GLY A 336 -33.51 0.42 7.24
CA GLY A 336 -33.71 1.84 7.54
C GLY A 336 -32.47 2.52 8.09
N SER A 337 -31.29 1.95 7.87
CA SER A 337 -30.01 2.49 8.36
C SER A 337 -29.39 3.43 7.34
N TYR A 338 -28.65 4.43 7.85
CA TYR A 338 -28.16 5.53 7.03
C TYR A 338 -26.68 5.40 6.67
N ALA A 339 -26.32 5.85 5.47
CA ALA A 339 -24.97 6.32 5.20
C ALA A 339 -24.80 7.74 5.76
N THR A 340 -23.84 7.95 6.68
CA THR A 340 -23.74 9.22 7.41
C THR A 340 -22.34 9.82 7.45
N ILE A 341 -22.22 11.15 7.52
CA ILE A 341 -20.94 11.85 7.72
C ILE A 341 -19.94 11.49 6.61
N ILE A 342 -20.27 11.90 5.38
CA ILE A 342 -19.42 11.69 4.20
C ILE A 342 -18.88 13.04 3.75
N ASN A 343 -17.57 13.22 3.87
CA ASN A 343 -16.90 14.45 3.47
C ASN A 343 -16.13 14.22 2.19
N ILE A 344 -16.34 15.07 1.19
CA ILE A 344 -15.69 14.98 -0.12
C ILE A 344 -15.04 16.32 -0.38
N ALA A 345 -13.72 16.33 -0.60
CA ALA A 345 -12.97 17.56 -0.77
C ALA A 345 -12.00 17.49 -1.94
N ARG A 346 -11.91 18.56 -2.75
CA ARG A 346 -10.89 18.70 -3.80
C ARG A 346 -10.90 17.52 -4.80
N SER A 347 -12.08 17.01 -5.12
CA SER A 347 -12.26 15.80 -5.95
C SER A 347 -13.00 16.14 -7.25
N SER A 348 -12.78 15.35 -8.31
CA SER A 348 -13.44 15.56 -9.60
C SER A 348 -14.17 14.32 -10.12
N PHE A 349 -15.33 14.55 -10.72
CA PHE A 349 -16.21 13.52 -11.29
C PHE A 349 -16.50 13.91 -12.75
N ASN A 350 -15.78 13.29 -13.67
CA ASN A 350 -15.72 13.72 -15.06
C ASN A 350 -16.36 12.70 -16.00
N HIS A 351 -17.08 13.16 -17.03
CA HIS A 351 -17.64 12.35 -18.11
C HIS A 351 -18.61 11.23 -17.70
N HIS A 352 -19.10 11.25 -16.46
CA HIS A 352 -20.13 10.32 -16.00
C HIS A 352 -21.51 10.70 -16.52
N VAL A 353 -22.43 9.72 -16.54
CA VAL A 353 -23.87 10.01 -16.62
C VAL A 353 -24.26 10.85 -15.41
N MET A 354 -23.84 10.44 -14.22
CA MET A 354 -24.01 11.22 -12.99
C MET A 354 -22.67 11.34 -12.28
N GLY A 355 -22.25 12.55 -11.95
CA GLY A 355 -21.08 12.74 -11.11
C GLY A 355 -21.32 12.17 -9.71
N MET A 356 -22.50 12.42 -9.16
CA MET A 356 -22.97 11.90 -7.88
C MET A 356 -24.44 11.44 -7.97
N LEU A 357 -24.70 10.24 -7.47
CA LEU A 357 -26.03 9.70 -7.24
C LEU A 357 -26.24 9.55 -5.72
N LEU A 358 -27.34 10.09 -5.22
CA LEU A 358 -27.79 9.93 -3.85
C LEU A 358 -29.06 9.07 -3.83
N GLY A 359 -28.93 7.88 -3.25
CA GLY A 359 -30.03 6.93 -3.07
C GLY A 359 -30.86 7.27 -1.83
N SER A 360 -31.37 6.24 -1.15
CA SER A 360 -32.20 6.40 0.05
C SER A 360 -31.37 6.41 1.33
N TYR A 361 -31.92 6.90 2.44
CA TYR A 361 -31.30 6.84 3.78
C TYR A 361 -29.85 7.35 3.84
N TRP A 362 -29.64 8.64 3.58
CA TRP A 362 -28.33 9.27 3.79
C TRP A 362 -28.45 10.55 4.61
N GLN A 363 -27.38 10.94 5.30
CA GLN A 363 -27.36 12.15 6.12
C GLN A 363 -25.95 12.75 6.24
N GLY A 364 -25.82 14.07 6.17
CA GLY A 364 -24.56 14.75 6.45
C GLY A 364 -23.50 14.49 5.39
N ILE A 365 -23.82 14.86 4.15
CA ILE A 365 -22.90 14.79 3.01
C ILE A 365 -22.38 16.19 2.74
N THR A 366 -21.06 16.37 2.78
CA THR A 366 -20.42 17.66 2.50
C THR A 366 -19.46 17.53 1.33
N CYS A 367 -19.56 18.43 0.37
CA CYS A 367 -18.70 18.53 -0.81
C CYS A 367 -18.04 19.90 -0.87
N GLU A 368 -16.72 19.96 -0.74
CA GLU A 368 -15.94 21.20 -0.76
C GLU A 368 -14.94 21.20 -1.91
N ALA A 369 -14.92 22.29 -2.70
CA ALA A 369 -13.96 22.47 -3.79
C ALA A 369 -13.95 21.30 -4.79
N CYS A 370 -15.13 20.72 -5.03
CA CYS A 370 -15.31 19.60 -5.97
C CYS A 370 -15.63 20.11 -7.37
N ASN A 371 -15.29 19.31 -8.39
CA ASN A 371 -15.64 19.58 -9.78
C ASN A 371 -16.50 18.44 -10.35
N PHE A 372 -17.71 18.76 -10.77
CA PHE A 372 -18.61 17.83 -11.44
C PHE A 372 -18.72 18.23 -12.91
N ASN A 373 -18.11 17.45 -13.79
CA ASN A 373 -18.04 17.73 -15.22
C ASN A 373 -18.62 16.54 -16.00
N GLY A 374 -19.94 16.41 -16.02
CA GLY A 374 -20.64 15.25 -16.57
C GLY A 374 -20.89 15.33 -18.07
N ALA A 375 -21.37 14.22 -18.63
CA ALA A 375 -21.75 14.16 -20.04
C ALA A 375 -23.02 14.96 -20.35
N VAL A 376 -23.25 15.25 -21.64
CA VAL A 376 -24.48 15.87 -22.13
C VAL A 376 -25.67 14.96 -21.84
N GLY A 377 -26.79 15.56 -21.42
CA GLY A 377 -28.08 14.91 -21.24
C GLY A 377 -28.43 14.57 -19.79
N ASN A 378 -27.53 14.82 -18.85
CA ASN A 378 -27.63 14.25 -17.52
C ASN A 378 -27.32 15.24 -16.39
N ASN A 379 -27.59 14.82 -15.15
CA ASN A 379 -27.39 15.63 -13.95
C ASN A 379 -25.97 15.47 -13.39
N CYS A 380 -25.38 16.53 -12.84
CA CYS A 380 -24.14 16.38 -12.07
C CYS A 380 -24.37 15.65 -10.77
N VAL A 381 -25.43 16.06 -10.08
CA VAL A 381 -25.89 15.47 -8.82
C VAL A 381 -27.35 15.13 -8.99
N LEU A 382 -27.70 13.88 -8.72
CA LEU A 382 -29.08 13.42 -8.67
C LEU A 382 -29.37 12.81 -7.30
N ALA A 383 -30.31 13.39 -6.57
CA ALA A 383 -30.92 12.75 -5.40
C ALA A 383 -32.26 12.14 -5.81
N ASN A 384 -32.32 10.80 -5.82
CA ASN A 384 -33.47 10.05 -6.33
C ASN A 384 -34.02 9.01 -5.33
N GLY A 385 -33.37 8.80 -4.18
CA GLY A 385 -33.91 7.88 -3.17
C GLY A 385 -35.16 8.43 -2.50
N ALA A 386 -36.29 7.72 -2.68
CA ALA A 386 -37.61 8.15 -2.23
C ALA A 386 -37.90 7.82 -0.75
N SER A 387 -36.90 7.41 0.03
CA SER A 387 -37.09 6.92 1.40
C SER A 387 -35.97 7.37 2.35
N GLY A 388 -36.32 7.43 3.63
CA GLY A 388 -35.48 8.01 4.68
C GLY A 388 -35.64 9.52 4.82
N THR A 389 -35.17 10.06 5.94
CA THR A 389 -35.03 11.50 6.19
C THR A 389 -33.67 11.94 5.64
N ASN A 390 -33.64 12.22 4.34
CA ASN A 390 -32.44 12.69 3.66
C ASN A 390 -32.17 14.15 4.01
N VAL A 391 -31.05 14.42 4.69
CA VAL A 391 -30.80 15.73 5.35
C VAL A 391 -29.32 16.11 5.37
N LEU A 392 -29.03 17.42 5.42
CA LEU A 392 -27.68 18.00 5.48
C LEU A 392 -26.82 17.66 4.26
N LEU A 393 -27.26 18.10 3.08
CA LEU A 393 -26.47 18.02 1.85
C LEU A 393 -25.84 19.38 1.56
N ASN A 394 -24.51 19.46 1.63
CA ASN A 394 -23.78 20.72 1.54
C ASN A 394 -22.80 20.71 0.36
N PHE A 395 -22.85 21.75 -0.47
CA PHE A 395 -21.86 22.03 -1.51
C PHE A 395 -21.27 23.43 -1.31
N THR A 396 -19.94 23.50 -1.20
CA THR A 396 -19.22 24.76 -1.03
C THR A 396 -18.05 24.85 -2.02
N ASN A 397 -17.83 26.03 -2.59
CA ASN A 397 -16.70 26.30 -3.50
C ASN A 397 -16.59 25.31 -4.68
N SER A 398 -17.70 24.70 -5.09
CA SER A 398 -17.70 23.61 -6.07
C SER A 398 -18.10 24.11 -7.46
N GLN A 399 -17.80 23.31 -8.48
CA GLN A 399 -18.10 23.61 -9.87
C GLN A 399 -18.98 22.52 -10.47
N PHE A 400 -19.99 22.93 -11.24
CA PHE A 400 -20.93 22.03 -11.90
C PHE A 400 -21.04 22.39 -13.38
N ASN A 401 -20.76 21.43 -14.25
CA ASN A 401 -20.77 21.58 -15.70
C ASN A 401 -21.08 20.24 -16.37
N CYS A 402 -22.29 19.74 -16.18
CA CYS A 402 -22.84 18.59 -16.87
C CYS A 402 -23.65 19.07 -18.07
N GLY A 403 -23.41 18.49 -19.23
CA GLY A 403 -23.89 19.05 -20.50
C GLY A 403 -25.42 19.07 -20.69
N ALA A 404 -25.89 19.57 -21.83
CA ALA A 404 -27.30 19.86 -22.15
C ALA A 404 -28.29 18.71 -21.95
N GLY A 405 -29.41 18.95 -21.26
CA GLY A 405 -30.59 18.06 -21.20
C GLY A 405 -31.08 17.71 -19.80
N GLY A 406 -30.50 18.28 -18.73
CA GLY A 406 -30.85 17.99 -17.34
C GLY A 406 -30.63 19.16 -16.37
N ALA A 407 -30.76 18.90 -15.08
CA ALA A 407 -30.42 19.86 -14.02
C ALA A 407 -29.00 19.60 -13.50
N GLN A 408 -28.20 20.62 -13.21
CA GLN A 408 -26.86 20.38 -12.66
C GLN A 408 -26.98 19.70 -11.30
N ILE A 409 -27.81 20.27 -10.42
CA ILE A 409 -28.21 19.64 -9.16
C ILE A 409 -29.69 19.36 -9.24
N ASN A 410 -30.05 18.08 -9.15
CA ASN A 410 -31.44 17.63 -9.20
C ASN A 410 -31.82 16.91 -7.90
N LEU A 411 -32.64 17.57 -7.09
CA LEU A 411 -33.20 17.01 -5.86
C LEU A 411 -34.65 16.59 -6.16
N ASN A 412 -34.79 15.40 -6.74
CA ASN A 412 -36.09 14.82 -7.13
C ASN A 412 -36.91 14.30 -5.95
N GLN A 413 -36.28 14.19 -4.78
CA GLN A 413 -36.91 13.75 -3.55
C GLN A 413 -36.71 14.80 -2.46
N PRO A 414 -37.53 14.81 -1.40
CA PRO A 414 -37.37 15.76 -0.31
C PRO A 414 -35.98 15.67 0.31
N VAL A 415 -35.28 16.81 0.34
CA VAL A 415 -34.01 16.96 1.06
C VAL A 415 -34.19 18.09 2.06
N LEU A 416 -33.85 17.82 3.32
CA LEU A 416 -33.86 18.80 4.39
C LEU A 416 -32.47 19.43 4.53
N ASP A 417 -32.39 20.72 4.82
CA ASP A 417 -31.13 21.44 5.04
C ASP A 417 -30.14 21.32 3.87
N PHE A 418 -30.62 21.48 2.64
CA PHE A 418 -29.75 21.57 1.46
C PHE A 418 -29.02 22.91 1.44
N THR A 419 -27.69 22.90 1.35
CA THR A 419 -26.88 24.12 1.26
C THR A 419 -26.02 24.12 -0.01
N LEU A 420 -26.07 25.22 -0.77
CA LEU A 420 -25.21 25.50 -1.91
C LEU A 420 -24.60 26.89 -1.76
N MET A 421 -23.28 26.96 -1.57
CA MET A 421 -22.59 28.22 -1.34
C MET A 421 -21.34 28.40 -2.21
N SER A 422 -21.10 29.64 -2.64
CA SER A 422 -19.86 30.07 -3.32
C SER A 422 -19.45 29.18 -4.49
N SER A 423 -20.42 28.54 -5.15
CA SER A 423 -20.20 27.57 -6.21
C SER A 423 -20.45 28.19 -7.59
N THR A 424 -19.87 27.59 -8.63
CA THR A 424 -20.11 27.97 -10.03
C THR A 424 -20.92 26.90 -10.73
N ILE A 425 -22.03 27.31 -11.35
CA ILE A 425 -22.99 26.43 -12.00
C ILE A 425 -23.07 26.84 -13.47
N THR A 426 -22.62 25.95 -14.34
CA THR A 426 -22.66 26.12 -15.79
C THR A 426 -23.61 25.10 -16.39
N THR A 427 -24.55 25.54 -17.22
CA THR A 427 -25.33 24.60 -18.07
C THR A 427 -25.17 25.03 -19.52
N ALA A 428 -25.18 24.09 -20.46
CA ALA A 428 -25.22 24.40 -21.89
C ALA A 428 -26.53 23.86 -22.48
N GLY A 429 -27.29 24.61 -23.28
CA GLY A 429 -28.45 24.10 -24.05
C GLY A 429 -29.85 24.43 -23.48
N ASN A 430 -30.90 23.92 -24.13
CA ASN A 430 -32.30 24.31 -23.89
C ASN A 430 -32.96 23.46 -22.79
N GLY A 431 -33.88 24.05 -22.02
CA GLY A 431 -34.67 23.30 -21.02
C GLY A 431 -33.91 22.86 -19.76
N ASN A 432 -32.70 23.38 -19.54
CA ASN A 432 -31.85 22.99 -18.42
C ASN A 432 -32.17 23.77 -17.14
N SER A 433 -31.83 23.16 -16.00
CA SER A 433 -31.81 23.85 -14.72
C SER A 433 -30.42 23.90 -14.10
N GLY A 434 -30.07 25.00 -13.44
CA GLY A 434 -28.89 25.01 -12.56
C GLY A 434 -29.16 24.12 -11.35
N VAL A 435 -30.11 24.57 -10.52
CA VAL A 435 -30.61 23.81 -9.36
C VAL A 435 -32.10 23.53 -9.56
N LEU A 436 -32.49 22.27 -9.44
CA LEU A 436 -33.88 21.83 -9.44
C LEU A 436 -34.18 21.13 -8.12
N ILE A 437 -35.06 21.71 -7.31
CA ILE A 437 -35.59 21.13 -6.08
C ILE A 437 -37.06 20.81 -6.35
N SER A 438 -37.36 19.59 -6.75
CA SER A 438 -38.70 19.13 -7.13
C SER A 438 -39.37 18.27 -6.05
N GLY A 439 -38.61 17.74 -5.09
CA GLY A 439 -39.13 17.01 -3.94
C GLY A 439 -40.00 17.89 -3.04
N ALA A 440 -41.32 17.82 -3.22
CA ALA A 440 -42.29 18.50 -2.36
C ALA A 440 -42.09 18.05 -0.90
N GLY A 441 -41.83 19.00 0.01
CA GLY A 441 -41.44 18.72 1.39
C GLY A 441 -39.95 18.90 1.70
N SER A 442 -39.13 19.33 0.73
CA SER A 442 -37.79 19.85 1.03
C SER A 442 -37.89 21.07 1.94
N LEU A 443 -37.13 21.09 3.04
CA LEU A 443 -37.13 22.17 4.02
C LEU A 443 -35.78 22.88 4.08
N ASP A 444 -35.83 24.18 4.30
CA ASP A 444 -34.69 25.05 4.59
C ASP A 444 -33.56 25.01 3.53
N PRO A 445 -33.85 25.05 2.21
CA PRO A 445 -32.79 25.12 1.21
C PRO A 445 -32.09 26.49 1.25
N ILE A 446 -30.77 26.50 1.37
CA ILE A 446 -29.90 27.68 1.42
C ILE A 446 -29.06 27.74 0.15
N ILE A 447 -29.29 28.74 -0.70
CA ILE A 447 -28.55 28.93 -1.96
C ILE A 447 -27.95 30.35 -1.95
N ILE A 448 -26.66 30.47 -1.61
CA ILE A 448 -26.04 31.77 -1.33
C ILE A 448 -24.73 31.99 -2.09
N GLY A 449 -24.57 33.17 -2.69
CA GLY A 449 -23.27 33.62 -3.20
C GLY A 449 -22.75 32.81 -4.39
N ASN A 450 -23.63 32.14 -5.14
CA ASN A 450 -23.25 31.31 -6.27
C ASN A 450 -23.23 32.09 -7.58
N ASN A 451 -22.47 31.61 -8.56
CA ASN A 451 -22.44 32.14 -9.92
C ASN A 451 -23.10 31.15 -10.89
N PHE A 452 -24.25 31.52 -11.44
CA PHE A 452 -24.97 30.76 -12.46
C PHE A 452 -24.72 31.36 -13.84
N ASN A 453 -24.24 30.54 -14.76
CA ASN A 453 -23.94 30.94 -16.13
C ASN A 453 -24.45 29.89 -17.11
N LEU A 454 -25.63 30.11 -17.68
CA LEU A 454 -26.29 29.13 -18.53
C LEU A 454 -26.11 29.48 -20.01
N PHE A 455 -25.14 28.86 -20.68
CA PHE A 455 -24.86 29.10 -22.09
C PHE A 455 -25.90 28.41 -23.00
N GLY A 456 -26.30 29.07 -24.10
CA GLY A 456 -27.25 28.52 -25.08
C GLY A 456 -28.55 29.30 -25.19
N SER A 457 -29.57 28.75 -25.87
CA SER A 457 -30.85 29.44 -25.99
C SER A 457 -31.58 29.41 -24.63
N PRO A 458 -32.02 30.57 -24.11
CA PRO A 458 -32.58 30.65 -22.77
C PRO A 458 -33.95 29.98 -22.66
N THR A 459 -34.60 29.60 -23.76
CA THR A 459 -35.96 29.05 -23.75
C THR A 459 -36.10 27.85 -22.79
N GLY A 460 -36.96 28.01 -21.77
CA GLY A 460 -37.24 26.97 -20.77
C GLY A 460 -36.13 26.72 -19.75
N THR A 461 -35.12 27.59 -19.66
CA THR A 461 -34.01 27.43 -18.71
C THR A 461 -34.28 28.10 -17.36
N PHE A 462 -33.99 27.39 -16.27
CA PHE A 462 -34.09 27.90 -14.91
C PHE A 462 -32.70 27.96 -14.26
N CYS A 463 -32.27 29.09 -13.71
CA CYS A 463 -31.07 29.06 -12.86
C CYS A 463 -31.37 28.27 -11.58
N ILE A 464 -32.48 28.60 -10.92
CA ILE A 464 -33.01 27.89 -9.74
C ILE A 464 -34.50 27.66 -9.95
N ALA A 465 -34.95 26.41 -9.80
CA ALA A 465 -36.34 26.02 -9.67
C ALA A 465 -36.55 25.29 -8.34
N SER A 466 -37.49 25.75 -7.51
CA SER A 466 -37.67 25.21 -6.16
C SER A 466 -39.13 25.00 -5.76
N ALA A 467 -39.41 23.83 -5.19
CA ALA A 467 -40.62 23.45 -4.47
C ALA A 467 -40.39 23.44 -2.94
N GLY A 468 -39.24 23.93 -2.46
CA GLY A 468 -38.88 23.91 -1.05
C GLY A 468 -39.65 24.92 -0.20
N THR A 469 -39.63 24.68 1.11
CA THR A 469 -40.22 25.54 2.14
C THR A 469 -39.13 26.20 2.99
N ASN A 470 -39.36 27.44 3.44
CA ASN A 470 -38.43 28.22 4.27
C ASN A 470 -37.05 28.47 3.62
N GLY A 471 -36.98 28.51 2.29
CA GLY A 471 -35.72 28.66 1.57
C GLY A 471 -35.10 30.06 1.65
N ILE A 472 -33.79 30.13 1.44
CA ILE A 472 -33.03 31.38 1.31
C ILE A 472 -32.27 31.36 -0.03
N ILE A 473 -32.54 32.34 -0.89
CA ILE A 473 -31.81 32.58 -2.14
C ILE A 473 -31.22 33.99 -2.11
N LEU A 474 -29.94 34.09 -1.76
CA LEU A 474 -29.30 35.37 -1.42
C LEU A 474 -27.96 35.57 -2.14
N GLY A 475 -27.69 36.76 -2.65
CA GLY A 475 -26.33 37.13 -3.09
C GLY A 475 -25.82 36.35 -4.30
N ASN A 476 -26.67 35.64 -5.04
CA ASN A 476 -26.28 34.89 -6.22
C ASN A 476 -26.14 35.83 -7.43
N SER A 477 -25.35 35.42 -8.41
CA SER A 477 -25.30 36.08 -9.71
C SER A 477 -25.83 35.19 -10.82
N PHE A 478 -26.79 35.71 -11.58
CA PHE A 478 -27.44 35.01 -12.68
C PHE A 478 -27.03 35.62 -14.02
N SER A 479 -26.66 34.77 -14.97
CA SER A 479 -26.33 35.13 -16.36
C SER A 479 -26.97 34.13 -17.31
N GLN A 480 -27.54 34.64 -18.41
CA GLN A 480 -28.11 33.84 -19.51
C GLN A 480 -29.21 32.83 -19.10
N CYS A 481 -29.97 33.13 -18.05
CA CYS A 481 -31.16 32.36 -17.66
C CYS A 481 -32.44 33.06 -18.13
N ALA A 482 -33.37 32.33 -18.78
CA ALA A 482 -34.71 32.89 -19.05
C ALA A 482 -35.44 33.23 -17.76
N THR A 483 -35.41 32.30 -16.81
CA THR A 483 -36.07 32.42 -15.51
C THR A 483 -35.03 32.21 -14.42
N PRO A 484 -34.47 33.28 -13.84
CA PRO A 484 -33.41 33.11 -12.85
C PRO A 484 -33.88 32.37 -11.59
N VAL A 485 -35.06 32.72 -11.09
CA VAL A 485 -35.68 32.01 -9.96
C VAL A 485 -37.12 31.65 -10.31
N ASN A 486 -37.45 30.37 -10.18
CA ASN A 486 -38.79 29.82 -10.31
C ASN A 486 -39.20 29.15 -8.99
N LEU A 487 -39.93 29.87 -8.15
CA LEU A 487 -40.57 29.30 -6.97
C LEU A 487 -41.90 28.69 -7.40
N THR A 488 -41.98 27.35 -7.40
CA THR A 488 -43.13 26.60 -7.90
C THR A 488 -44.34 26.71 -6.97
N ALA A 489 -45.51 26.21 -7.40
CA ALA A 489 -46.74 26.25 -6.58
C ALA A 489 -46.63 25.57 -5.20
N ALA A 490 -45.75 24.58 -5.07
CA ALA A 490 -45.50 23.88 -3.82
C ALA A 490 -44.53 24.61 -2.88
N SER A 491 -43.84 25.65 -3.36
CA SER A 491 -42.91 26.42 -2.52
C SER A 491 -43.65 27.26 -1.48
N SER A 492 -43.00 27.47 -0.33
CA SER A 492 -43.51 28.42 0.65
C SER A 492 -42.42 29.10 1.49
N ASN A 493 -42.73 30.28 2.03
CA ASN A 493 -41.87 31.06 2.93
C ASN A 493 -40.42 31.23 2.45
N THR A 494 -40.18 31.24 1.14
CA THR A 494 -38.85 31.36 0.57
C THR A 494 -38.49 32.83 0.34
N GLY A 495 -37.36 33.27 0.87
CA GLY A 495 -36.82 34.61 0.68
C GLY A 495 -35.84 34.67 -0.49
N VAL A 496 -36.07 35.56 -1.44
CA VAL A 496 -35.18 35.83 -2.58
C VAL A 496 -34.72 37.28 -2.50
N SER A 497 -33.42 37.56 -2.32
CA SER A 497 -32.96 38.94 -2.20
C SER A 497 -31.49 39.14 -2.59
N GLN A 498 -31.09 40.39 -2.84
CA GLN A 498 -29.70 40.80 -3.12
C GLN A 498 -28.99 39.99 -4.21
N ASN A 499 -29.74 39.45 -5.17
CA ASN A 499 -29.17 38.73 -6.31
C ASN A 499 -28.82 39.71 -7.43
N ARG A 500 -27.77 39.42 -8.19
CA ARG A 500 -27.31 40.20 -9.34
C ARG A 500 -27.76 39.54 -10.65
N TYR A 501 -28.39 40.31 -11.54
CA TYR A 501 -28.92 39.82 -12.82
C TYR A 501 -28.10 40.41 -13.97
N ARG A 502 -27.55 39.57 -14.84
CA ARG A 502 -26.65 39.96 -15.95
C ARG A 502 -27.07 39.29 -17.26
N SER A 503 -26.66 39.87 -18.40
CA SER A 503 -26.56 39.21 -19.71
C SER A 503 -27.70 38.23 -20.05
N GLY A 504 -28.92 38.75 -20.22
CA GLY A 504 -30.10 37.95 -20.57
C GLY A 504 -30.91 37.41 -19.39
N ALA A 505 -30.38 37.46 -18.17
CA ALA A 505 -31.15 37.24 -16.95
C ALA A 505 -31.82 38.55 -16.48
N SER A 506 -33.07 38.47 -16.02
CA SER A 506 -33.82 39.62 -15.48
C SER A 506 -34.60 39.21 -14.25
N SER A 507 -34.62 40.07 -13.22
CA SER A 507 -35.45 39.86 -12.04
C SER A 507 -36.95 39.93 -12.36
N ALA A 508 -37.33 40.64 -13.42
CA ALA A 508 -38.72 40.71 -13.89
C ALA A 508 -39.22 39.36 -14.41
N SER A 509 -38.30 38.45 -14.77
CA SER A 509 -38.61 37.09 -15.21
C SER A 509 -38.67 36.09 -14.07
N ASN A 510 -38.45 36.50 -12.81
CA ASN A 510 -38.62 35.59 -11.69
C ASN A 510 -40.09 35.19 -11.56
N VAL A 511 -40.33 33.93 -11.22
CA VAL A 511 -41.68 33.38 -11.01
C VAL A 511 -41.87 33.07 -9.54
N ASN A 512 -43.02 33.50 -9.00
CA ASN A 512 -43.48 33.16 -7.66
C ASN A 512 -44.88 32.56 -7.73
N GLY A 513 -44.96 31.24 -7.77
CA GLY A 513 -46.21 30.49 -7.75
C GLY A 513 -46.63 30.01 -6.35
N GLY A 514 -45.76 30.10 -5.35
CA GLY A 514 -45.98 29.58 -4.00
C GLY A 514 -46.63 30.56 -3.04
N THR A 515 -46.65 30.19 -1.75
CA THR A 515 -47.32 30.97 -0.68
C THR A 515 -46.35 31.53 0.34
N GLY A 516 -46.54 32.76 0.81
CA GLY A 516 -45.66 33.38 1.82
C GLY A 516 -44.22 33.67 1.35
N ASN A 517 -43.90 33.43 0.07
CA ASN A 517 -42.60 33.75 -0.50
C ASN A 517 -42.39 35.27 -0.57
N ASN A 518 -41.16 35.71 -0.36
CA ASN A 518 -40.75 37.11 -0.44
C ASN A 518 -39.74 37.31 -1.58
N MET A 519 -40.19 37.96 -2.65
CA MET A 519 -39.35 38.35 -3.77
C MET A 519 -38.83 39.77 -3.50
N GLY A 520 -37.66 39.86 -2.87
CA GLY A 520 -36.99 41.13 -2.57
C GLY A 520 -36.69 41.95 -3.82
N THR A 521 -36.39 43.24 -3.62
CA THR A 521 -36.05 44.17 -4.70
C THR A 521 -34.71 43.81 -5.32
N ALA A 522 -34.63 43.80 -6.66
CA ALA A 522 -33.41 43.53 -7.38
C ALA A 522 -32.38 44.66 -7.20
N THR A 523 -31.14 44.30 -6.91
CA THR A 523 -29.97 45.17 -7.12
C THR A 523 -29.48 44.95 -8.55
N GLN A 524 -29.65 45.95 -9.42
CA GLN A 524 -29.17 45.91 -10.80
C GLN A 524 -27.64 45.99 -10.86
#